data_AF-A0A8T9AEY5-F1
#
_entry.id   AF-A0A8T9AEY5-F1
#
_cell.length_a   1.000
_cell.length_b   1.000
_cell.length_c   1.000
_cell.angle_alpha   90.00
_cell.angle_beta   90.00
_cell.angle_gamma   90.00
#
_symmetry.space_group_name_H-M   'P 1'
#
loop_
_entity.id
_entity.type
_entity.pdbx_description
1 polymer ?
#
loop_
_entity_poly.entity_id
_entity_poly.type
_entity_poly.pdbx_seq_one_letter_code
_entity_poly.pdbx_strand_id
1 'polypeptide(L)'
;MIEYLFLGLILSLPFQFALNLGDNADLVITRILIPVIFLLWLVKGLARKKLWIPNIAQMWLIVAFLFLSFLSLYLGRDASAGFRKLLYFLTIFPIFFVAADIQRAQKWRGKALAAIVISGTLAAVIGLSQFLLPFFIGLGKAVKIWENAAPYFLGNSFGKVVAANSSWLVNIGGKTQMRAFGFFPDPHNFAFFTSLCLFSGLGYLFSRKKTASKIWIGAASVLMISAIGLSFSRGAYLGLLAGMIFFALIFIKRSGVLGKALVAAGVTVVLIFIFNSNVISQRLVSSFNLKEGSNAERYKNWVQATEIIRDHPLSGVGLGNYARAINPTAADRSSIYAHNLFLDIAAETGILNSVIFALLLLVAIWKNVKSGGMIRLGIASGLVAFFVHSIFDTALYSPQALTLLLIIIALGIYDNSNISAKGESQPKADQPLAGAQKYG
;
A
#
# COMPACT_ATOMS: atom_id res chain seq x y z
N MET A 1 17.28 18.07 -4.29
CA MET A 1 16.68 18.32 -2.96
C MET A 1 15.32 17.63 -2.86
N ILE A 2 14.35 17.99 -3.71
CA ILE A 2 13.02 17.35 -3.77
C ILE A 2 13.10 15.82 -3.91
N GLU A 3 14.06 15.33 -4.70
CA GLU A 3 14.26 13.90 -4.92
C GLU A 3 14.70 13.17 -3.65
N TYR A 4 15.46 13.84 -2.77
CA TYR A 4 15.84 13.29 -1.47
C TYR A 4 14.70 13.37 -0.46
N LEU A 5 13.90 14.46 -0.48
CA LEU A 5 12.67 14.56 0.32
C LEU A 5 11.68 13.46 -0.07
N PHE A 6 11.55 13.16 -1.36
CA PHE A 6 10.74 12.06 -1.86
C PHE A 6 11.21 10.68 -1.35
N LEU A 7 12.52 10.42 -1.34
CA LEU A 7 13.04 9.18 -0.75
C LEU A 7 12.86 9.15 0.77
N GLY A 8 13.06 10.29 1.44
CA GLY A 8 12.80 10.44 2.89
C GLY A 8 11.35 10.14 3.24
N LEU A 9 10.40 10.62 2.43
CA LEU A 9 8.97 10.31 2.57
C LEU A 9 8.72 8.81 2.50
N ILE A 10 9.29 8.10 1.52
CA ILE A 10 9.13 6.63 1.40
C ILE A 10 9.66 5.95 2.66
N LEU A 11 10.89 6.29 3.07
CA LEU A 11 11.56 5.72 4.24
C LEU A 11 10.85 6.03 5.55
N SER A 12 10.10 7.13 5.63
CA SER A 12 9.31 7.49 6.81
C SER A 12 7.95 6.80 6.85
N LEU A 13 7.44 6.20 5.76
CA LEU A 13 6.09 5.59 5.78
C LEU A 13 5.88 4.54 6.89
N PRO A 14 6.85 3.70 7.28
CA PRO A 14 6.70 2.79 8.42
C PRO A 14 6.59 3.50 9.78
N PHE A 15 6.96 4.77 9.85
CA PHE A 15 6.98 5.60 11.05
C PHE A 15 6.00 6.75 10.87
N GLN A 16 4.78 6.57 11.34
CA GLN A 16 3.84 7.67 11.35
C GLN A 16 4.07 8.51 12.61
N PHE A 17 4.05 9.83 12.48
CA PHE A 17 3.95 10.75 13.61
C PHE A 17 2.81 11.68 13.32
N ALA A 18 2.02 12.04 14.33
CA ALA A 18 0.91 12.95 14.18
C ALA A 18 1.19 14.26 14.94
N LEU A 19 0.95 15.37 14.26
CA LEU A 19 0.84 16.67 14.92
C LEU A 19 -0.61 16.85 15.38
N ASN A 20 -0.78 17.13 16.67
CA ASN A 20 -2.07 17.38 17.28
C ASN A 20 -2.34 18.89 17.23
N LEU A 21 -3.12 19.34 16.25
CA LEU A 21 -3.42 20.76 16.02
C LEU A 21 -4.65 21.24 16.83
N GLY A 22 -5.34 20.32 17.52
CA GLY A 22 -6.48 20.57 18.38
C GLY A 22 -7.18 19.26 18.76
N ASP A 23 -8.27 19.35 19.54
CA ASP A 23 -8.93 18.17 20.15
C ASP A 23 -9.46 17.14 19.14
N ASN A 24 -9.75 17.56 17.90
CA ASN A 24 -10.24 16.69 16.81
C ASN A 24 -9.43 16.81 15.51
N ALA A 25 -8.29 17.50 15.55
CA ALA A 25 -7.46 17.79 14.38
C ALA A 25 -6.10 17.09 14.51
N ASP A 26 -6.06 15.83 14.08
CA ASP A 26 -4.82 15.05 13.99
C ASP A 26 -4.28 15.12 12.57
N LEU A 27 -3.05 15.62 12.41
CA LEU A 27 -2.38 15.71 11.12
C LEU A 27 -1.13 14.86 11.11
N VAL A 28 -1.27 13.66 10.56
CA VAL A 28 -0.14 12.74 10.34
C VAL A 28 0.87 13.34 9.37
N ILE A 29 2.16 13.13 9.63
CA ILE A 29 3.29 13.78 8.95
C ILE A 29 3.27 13.58 7.44
N THR A 30 2.80 12.42 6.96
CA THR A 30 2.61 12.13 5.53
C THR A 30 1.70 13.14 4.84
N ARG A 31 0.64 13.61 5.53
CA ARG A 31 -0.32 14.61 5.01
C ARG A 31 0.24 16.03 5.03
N ILE A 32 1.42 16.25 5.60
CA ILE A 32 2.16 17.52 5.58
C ILE A 32 3.27 17.45 4.53
N LEU A 33 4.06 16.37 4.57
CA LEU A 33 5.20 16.18 3.67
C LEU A 33 4.77 16.12 2.20
N ILE A 34 3.66 15.45 1.88
CA ILE A 34 3.21 15.34 0.49
C ILE A 34 2.85 16.71 -0.11
N PRO A 35 1.98 17.54 0.50
CA PRO A 35 1.73 18.89 0.00
C PRO A 35 2.99 19.74 -0.13
N VAL A 36 3.90 19.69 0.87
CA VAL A 36 5.17 20.43 0.81
C VAL A 36 6.02 19.99 -0.38
N ILE A 37 6.21 18.68 -0.54
CA ILE A 37 6.98 18.11 -1.66
C ILE A 37 6.33 18.46 -3.00
N PHE A 38 5.00 18.38 -3.09
CA PHE A 38 4.24 18.72 -4.29
C PHE A 38 4.36 20.19 -4.66
N LEU A 39 4.21 21.11 -3.68
CA LEU A 39 4.37 22.54 -3.92
C LEU A 39 5.79 22.90 -4.35
N LEU A 40 6.82 22.33 -3.70
CA LEU A 40 8.21 22.51 -4.10
C LEU A 40 8.47 22.02 -5.54
N TRP A 41 7.91 20.87 -5.89
CA TRP A 41 7.97 20.32 -7.24
C TRP A 41 7.26 21.23 -8.26
N LEU A 42 6.05 21.68 -7.95
CA LEU A 42 5.24 22.54 -8.81
C LEU A 42 5.92 23.88 -9.06
N VAL A 43 6.32 24.59 -8.00
CA VAL A 43 7.00 25.89 -8.09
C VAL A 43 8.31 25.77 -8.88
N LYS A 44 9.14 24.76 -8.58
CA LYS A 44 10.40 24.54 -9.30
C LYS A 44 10.15 24.20 -10.78
N GLY A 45 9.12 23.41 -11.08
CA GLY A 45 8.74 23.03 -12.44
C GLY A 45 8.28 24.24 -13.26
N LEU A 46 7.41 25.07 -12.68
CA LEU A 46 6.89 26.29 -13.31
C LEU A 46 8.00 27.34 -13.49
N ALA A 47 8.79 27.63 -12.46
CA ALA A 47 9.89 28.59 -12.53
C ALA A 47 10.93 28.23 -13.60
N ARG A 48 11.14 26.94 -13.84
CA ARG A 48 12.07 26.44 -14.88
C ARG A 48 11.42 26.19 -16.24
N LYS A 49 10.10 26.40 -16.39
CA LYS A 49 9.30 26.02 -17.56
C LYS A 49 9.52 24.55 -17.99
N LYS A 50 9.70 23.66 -17.01
CA LYS A 50 10.00 22.23 -17.18
C LYS A 50 9.02 21.34 -16.43
N LEU A 51 7.87 21.87 -16.02
CA LEU A 51 6.81 21.09 -15.39
C LEU A 51 6.32 20.04 -16.39
N TRP A 52 6.37 18.78 -15.98
CA TRP A 52 5.92 17.66 -16.79
C TRP A 52 4.85 16.88 -16.05
N ILE A 53 3.74 16.60 -16.74
CA ILE A 53 2.62 15.83 -16.21
C ILE A 53 2.38 14.65 -17.17
N PRO A 54 2.28 13.40 -16.66
CA PRO A 54 2.12 12.23 -17.50
C PRO A 54 0.72 12.18 -18.15
N ASN A 55 0.61 12.37 -19.45
CA ASN A 55 -0.66 12.17 -20.18
C ASN A 55 -0.90 10.68 -20.48
N ILE A 56 -1.38 9.93 -19.49
CA ILE A 56 -1.64 8.48 -19.59
C ILE A 56 -2.97 8.10 -18.93
N ALA A 57 -3.52 6.93 -19.28
CA ALA A 57 -4.78 6.43 -18.73
C ALA A 57 -4.86 6.49 -17.19
N GLN A 58 -3.79 6.11 -16.48
CA GLN A 58 -3.78 6.11 -15.00
C GLN A 58 -3.94 7.52 -14.41
N MET A 59 -3.37 8.55 -15.05
CA MET A 59 -3.59 9.95 -14.64
C MET A 59 -5.07 10.30 -14.78
N TRP A 60 -5.65 10.05 -15.95
CA TRP A 60 -7.05 10.40 -16.21
C TRP A 60 -8.02 9.64 -15.30
N LEU A 61 -7.74 8.38 -14.97
CA LEU A 61 -8.53 7.62 -14.01
C LEU A 61 -8.43 8.19 -12.59
N ILE A 62 -7.24 8.66 -12.17
CA ILE A 62 -7.07 9.38 -10.89
C ILE A 62 -7.87 10.69 -10.89
N VAL A 63 -7.76 11.49 -11.95
CA VAL A 63 -8.47 12.77 -12.07
C VAL A 63 -9.99 12.54 -12.08
N ALA A 64 -10.46 11.55 -12.83
CA ALA A 64 -11.87 11.18 -12.87
C ALA A 64 -12.38 10.70 -11.50
N PHE A 65 -11.59 9.89 -10.79
CA PHE A 65 -11.93 9.44 -9.44
C PHE A 65 -12.10 10.63 -8.47
N LEU A 66 -11.15 11.57 -8.48
CA LEU A 66 -11.22 12.77 -7.64
C LEU A 66 -12.37 13.69 -8.03
N PHE A 67 -12.64 13.84 -9.33
CA PHE A 67 -13.73 14.65 -9.85
C PHE A 67 -15.10 14.09 -9.43
N LEU A 68 -15.33 12.78 -9.58
CA LEU A 68 -16.58 12.16 -9.13
C LEU A 68 -16.72 12.18 -7.61
N SER A 69 -15.61 12.01 -6.88
CA SER A 69 -15.60 12.18 -5.42
C SER A 69 -16.03 13.61 -5.02
N PHE A 70 -15.56 14.64 -5.73
CA PHE A 70 -16.01 16.02 -5.53
C PHE A 70 -17.48 16.22 -5.91
N LEU A 71 -17.91 15.68 -7.05
CA LEU A 71 -19.30 15.79 -7.49
C LEU A 71 -20.29 15.16 -6.50
N SER A 72 -19.89 14.07 -5.84
CA SER A 72 -20.70 13.40 -4.80
C SER A 72 -21.00 14.30 -3.59
N LEU A 73 -20.22 15.36 -3.35
CA LEU A 73 -20.45 16.28 -2.22
C LEU A 73 -21.76 17.04 -2.34
N TYR A 74 -22.18 17.37 -3.56
CA TYR A 74 -23.43 18.09 -3.82
C TYR A 74 -24.68 17.25 -3.59
N LEU A 75 -24.52 15.93 -3.69
CA LEU A 75 -25.61 14.95 -3.57
C LEU A 75 -25.59 14.27 -2.19
N GLY A 76 -24.62 14.62 -1.35
CA GLY A 76 -24.40 14.00 -0.05
C GLY A 76 -25.26 14.55 1.07
N ARG A 77 -25.54 13.71 2.07
CA ARG A 77 -26.32 14.10 3.27
C ARG A 77 -25.61 15.16 4.12
N ASP A 78 -24.29 15.03 4.29
CA ASP A 78 -23.42 15.98 5.00
C ASP A 78 -22.22 16.34 4.09
N ALA A 79 -22.29 17.53 3.48
CA ALA A 79 -21.24 18.05 2.62
C ALA A 79 -19.94 18.35 3.39
N SER A 80 -20.02 18.65 4.69
CA SER A 80 -18.84 18.96 5.51
C SER A 80 -18.00 17.71 5.78
N ALA A 81 -18.65 16.58 6.07
CA ALA A 81 -18.00 15.28 6.22
C ALA A 81 -17.31 14.85 4.92
N GLY A 82 -18.00 15.02 3.80
CA GLY A 82 -17.43 14.73 2.49
C GLY A 82 -16.28 15.65 2.11
N PHE A 83 -16.37 16.95 2.41
CA PHE A 83 -15.28 17.88 2.15
C PHE A 83 -14.01 17.49 2.91
N ARG A 84 -14.12 17.04 4.17
CA ARG A 84 -12.96 16.55 4.94
C ARG A 84 -12.30 15.31 4.31
N LYS A 85 -13.08 14.34 3.85
CA LYS A 85 -12.55 13.17 3.13
C LYS A 85 -11.94 13.56 1.77
N LEU A 86 -12.54 14.52 1.06
CA LEU A 86 -11.98 15.04 -0.19
C LEU A 86 -10.64 15.74 0.06
N LEU A 87 -10.55 16.59 1.09
CA LEU A 87 -9.29 17.21 1.49
C LEU A 87 -8.22 16.16 1.82
N TYR A 88 -8.59 15.06 2.50
CA TYR A 88 -7.69 13.94 2.71
C TYR A 88 -7.14 13.39 1.38
N PHE A 89 -8.00 13.13 0.39
CA PHE A 89 -7.54 12.70 -0.95
C PHE A 89 -6.63 13.75 -1.61
N LEU A 90 -7.01 15.03 -1.58
CA LEU A 90 -6.22 16.11 -2.16
C LEU A 90 -4.87 16.31 -1.47
N THR A 91 -4.69 15.86 -0.22
CA THR A 91 -3.37 15.87 0.44
C THR A 91 -2.44 14.73 0.00
N ILE A 92 -2.96 13.62 -0.55
CA ILE A 92 -2.16 12.42 -0.83
C ILE A 92 -2.02 12.17 -2.34
N PHE A 93 -3.11 12.23 -3.10
CA PHE A 93 -3.09 11.98 -4.56
C PHE A 93 -2.04 12.79 -5.34
N PRO A 94 -1.68 14.03 -4.96
CA PRO A 94 -0.61 14.77 -5.63
C PRO A 94 0.76 14.06 -5.67
N ILE A 95 1.03 13.13 -4.75
CA ILE A 95 2.28 12.37 -4.74
C ILE A 95 2.48 11.54 -6.01
N PHE A 96 1.39 11.14 -6.68
CA PHE A 96 1.47 10.41 -7.95
C PHE A 96 2.23 11.22 -9.01
N PHE A 97 1.93 12.51 -9.14
CA PHE A 97 2.55 13.39 -10.15
C PHE A 97 4.04 13.62 -9.86
N VAL A 98 4.37 13.86 -8.59
CA VAL A 98 5.76 14.01 -8.15
C VAL A 98 6.55 12.73 -8.38
N ALA A 99 5.99 11.58 -7.95
CA ALA A 99 6.60 10.28 -8.14
C ALA A 99 6.83 10.00 -9.62
N ALA A 100 5.82 10.24 -10.46
CA ALA A 100 5.92 10.05 -11.90
C ALA A 100 7.07 10.87 -12.48
N ASP A 101 7.18 12.18 -12.19
CA ASP A 101 8.24 13.00 -12.76
C ASP A 101 9.65 12.61 -12.27
N ILE A 102 9.83 12.43 -10.95
CA ILE A 102 11.12 12.03 -10.36
C ILE A 102 11.60 10.69 -10.92
N GLN A 103 10.68 9.74 -11.08
CA GLN A 103 10.96 8.39 -11.57
C GLN A 103 11.22 8.33 -13.08
N ARG A 104 11.17 9.43 -13.84
CA ARG A 104 11.66 9.41 -15.24
C ARG A 104 13.14 9.02 -15.30
N ALA A 105 13.92 9.59 -14.39
CA ALA A 105 15.33 9.31 -14.27
C ALA A 105 15.59 7.92 -13.65
N GLN A 106 16.28 7.06 -14.38
CA GLN A 106 16.59 5.69 -13.97
C GLN A 106 17.28 5.60 -12.60
N LYS A 107 18.19 6.54 -12.31
CA LYS A 107 18.88 6.65 -11.01
C LYS A 107 17.88 6.73 -9.85
N TRP A 108 16.86 7.58 -9.98
CA TRP A 108 15.87 7.79 -8.92
C TRP A 108 14.84 6.65 -8.84
N ARG A 109 14.56 5.96 -9.95
CA ARG A 109 13.78 4.70 -9.92
C ARG A 109 14.44 3.62 -9.09
N GLY A 110 15.73 3.37 -9.32
CA GLY A 110 16.47 2.37 -8.54
C GLY A 110 16.52 2.71 -7.05
N LYS A 111 16.72 4.00 -6.72
CA LYS A 111 16.69 4.47 -5.32
C LYS A 111 15.30 4.37 -4.69
N ALA A 112 14.23 4.68 -5.42
CA ALA A 112 12.86 4.54 -4.93
C ALA A 112 12.53 3.06 -4.64
N LEU A 113 12.90 2.13 -5.53
CA LEU A 113 12.76 0.69 -5.29
C LEU A 113 13.51 0.23 -4.04
N ALA A 114 14.77 0.66 -3.88
CA ALA A 114 15.54 0.35 -2.68
C ALA A 114 14.87 0.91 -1.42
N ALA A 115 14.40 2.17 -1.46
CA ALA A 115 13.67 2.79 -0.35
C ALA A 115 12.37 2.06 -0.01
N ILE A 116 11.62 1.58 -1.01
CA ILE A 116 10.41 0.75 -0.80
C ILE A 116 10.76 -0.54 -0.06
N VAL A 117 11.80 -1.27 -0.49
CA VAL A 117 12.22 -2.51 0.17
C VAL A 117 12.73 -2.24 1.60
N ILE A 118 13.53 -1.18 1.80
CA ILE A 118 13.97 -0.77 3.14
C ILE A 118 12.75 -0.47 4.02
N SER A 119 11.77 0.28 3.51
CA SER A 119 10.58 0.64 4.27
C SER A 119 9.74 -0.57 4.66
N GLY A 120 9.53 -1.51 3.74
CA GLY A 120 8.88 -2.79 4.05
C GLY A 120 9.65 -3.61 5.08
N THR A 121 10.98 -3.59 5.02
CA THR A 121 11.84 -4.28 5.99
C THR A 121 11.72 -3.65 7.37
N LEU A 122 11.76 -2.31 7.47
CA LEU A 122 11.59 -1.59 8.73
C LEU A 122 10.21 -1.87 9.33
N ALA A 123 9.14 -1.81 8.52
CA ALA A 123 7.80 -2.17 8.96
C ALA A 123 7.75 -3.61 9.48
N ALA A 124 8.33 -4.57 8.74
CA ALA A 124 8.35 -5.98 9.13
C ALA A 124 9.12 -6.21 10.44
N VAL A 125 10.31 -5.61 10.59
CA VAL A 125 11.10 -5.71 11.83
C VAL A 125 10.32 -5.16 13.01
N ILE A 126 9.73 -3.96 12.89
CA ILE A 126 8.93 -3.35 13.95
C ILE A 126 7.72 -4.22 14.30
N GLY A 127 6.98 -4.71 13.30
CA GLY A 127 5.81 -5.57 13.50
C GLY A 127 6.17 -6.91 14.15
N LEU A 128 7.30 -7.52 13.78
CA LEU A 128 7.79 -8.76 14.39
C LEU A 128 8.26 -8.53 15.83
N SER A 129 9.02 -7.46 16.08
CA SER A 129 9.43 -7.08 17.44
C SER A 129 8.22 -6.81 18.34
N GLN A 130 7.21 -6.12 17.81
CA GLN A 130 5.93 -5.91 18.49
C GLN A 130 5.23 -7.23 18.80
N PHE A 131 5.13 -8.14 17.83
CA PHE A 131 4.52 -9.46 18.03
C PHE A 131 5.24 -10.29 19.10
N LEU A 132 6.57 -10.18 19.18
CA LEU A 132 7.38 -10.94 20.14
C LEU A 132 7.35 -10.34 21.56
N LEU A 133 7.04 -9.06 21.71
CA LEU A 133 7.09 -8.35 22.99
C LEU A 133 6.24 -9.02 24.11
N PRO A 134 4.98 -9.43 23.88
CA PRO A 134 4.17 -10.14 24.88
C PRO A 134 4.82 -11.38 25.51
N PHE A 135 5.73 -12.06 24.80
CA PHE A 135 6.39 -13.27 25.30
C PHE A 135 7.44 -12.96 26.37
N PHE A 136 7.93 -11.73 26.44
CA PHE A 136 8.93 -11.30 27.43
C PHE A 136 8.33 -10.57 28.62
N ILE A 137 7.30 -9.73 28.38
CA ILE A 137 6.76 -8.82 29.41
C ILE A 137 5.29 -9.09 29.75
N GLY A 138 4.65 -10.05 29.09
CA GLY A 138 3.23 -10.35 29.22
C GLY A 138 2.34 -9.49 28.31
N LEU A 139 1.22 -10.07 27.87
CA LEU A 139 0.30 -9.46 26.89
C LEU A 139 -0.27 -8.12 27.36
N GLY A 140 -0.74 -8.03 28.61
CA GLY A 140 -1.35 -6.80 29.14
C GLY A 140 -0.38 -5.62 29.16
N LYS A 141 0.88 -5.85 29.56
CA LYS A 141 1.93 -4.80 29.56
C LYS A 141 2.29 -4.40 28.12
N ALA A 142 2.43 -5.38 27.23
CA ALA A 142 2.71 -5.11 25.82
C ALA A 142 1.61 -4.26 25.17
N VAL A 143 0.34 -4.62 25.35
CA VAL A 143 -0.80 -3.85 24.82
C VAL A 143 -0.81 -2.43 25.36
N LYS A 144 -0.61 -2.25 26.67
CA LYS A 144 -0.59 -0.92 27.31
C LYS A 144 0.51 0.01 26.76
N ILE A 145 1.67 -0.54 26.37
CA ILE A 145 2.72 0.25 25.69
C ILE A 145 2.19 0.84 24.38
N TRP A 146 1.45 0.06 23.60
CA TRP A 146 0.90 0.50 22.31
C TRP A 146 -0.32 1.40 22.46
N GLU A 147 -1.17 1.18 23.46
CA GLU A 147 -2.25 2.10 23.81
C GLU A 147 -1.69 3.48 24.16
N ASN A 148 -0.61 3.53 24.94
CA ASN A 148 0.07 4.77 25.30
C ASN A 148 0.81 5.40 24.11
N ALA A 149 1.35 4.58 23.19
CA ALA A 149 2.07 5.07 22.03
C ALA A 149 1.15 5.57 20.90
N ALA A 150 -0.04 5.00 20.74
CA ALA A 150 -0.97 5.28 19.64
C ALA A 150 -1.28 6.78 19.44
N PRO A 151 -1.53 7.58 20.49
CA PRO A 151 -1.71 9.03 20.35
C PRO A 151 -0.55 9.77 19.67
N TYR A 152 0.69 9.28 19.81
CA TYR A 152 1.86 9.94 19.24
C TYR A 152 2.02 9.68 17.74
N PHE A 153 1.68 8.48 17.27
CA PHE A 153 1.85 8.12 15.85
C PHE A 153 0.58 8.26 15.00
N LEU A 154 -0.60 8.11 15.61
CA LEU A 154 -1.90 8.22 14.94
C LEU A 154 -2.58 9.58 15.20
N GLY A 155 -2.17 10.27 16.26
CA GLY A 155 -2.79 11.51 16.74
C GLY A 155 -3.69 11.26 17.94
N ASN A 156 -3.96 12.30 18.72
CA ASN A 156 -4.66 12.21 19.98
C ASN A 156 -6.06 11.65 19.82
N SER A 157 -6.86 12.20 18.89
CA SER A 157 -8.25 11.76 18.73
C SER A 157 -8.31 10.40 18.03
N PHE A 158 -7.50 10.16 16.99
CA PHE A 158 -7.57 8.92 16.20
C PHE A 158 -6.93 7.76 16.95
N GLY A 159 -5.79 8.00 17.59
CA GLY A 159 -5.08 7.03 18.43
C GLY A 159 -5.93 6.55 19.60
N LYS A 160 -6.71 7.43 20.24
CA LYS A 160 -7.67 7.03 21.29
C LYS A 160 -8.78 6.13 20.75
N VAL A 161 -9.37 6.47 19.60
CA VAL A 161 -10.42 5.64 18.97
C VAL A 161 -9.85 4.27 18.59
N VAL A 162 -8.65 4.24 18.02
CA VAL A 162 -7.96 3.00 17.63
C VAL A 162 -7.61 2.16 18.86
N ALA A 163 -7.08 2.76 19.93
CA ALA A 163 -6.78 2.04 21.16
C ALA A 163 -8.06 1.44 21.79
N ALA A 164 -9.15 2.20 21.82
CA ALA A 164 -10.43 1.75 22.39
C ALA A 164 -11.14 0.67 21.55
N ASN A 165 -10.94 0.66 20.23
CA ASN A 165 -11.60 -0.27 19.29
C ASN A 165 -10.57 -1.07 18.49
N SER A 166 -9.48 -1.48 19.14
CA SER A 166 -8.33 -2.02 18.44
C SER A 166 -8.60 -3.42 17.86
N SER A 167 -8.11 -3.66 16.65
CA SER A 167 -8.03 -5.00 16.07
C SER A 167 -6.65 -5.64 16.27
N TRP A 168 -5.91 -5.17 17.27
CA TRP A 168 -4.54 -5.57 17.60
C TRP A 168 -4.42 -6.97 18.18
N LEU A 169 -5.50 -7.49 18.74
CA LEU A 169 -5.56 -8.83 19.31
C LEU A 169 -6.35 -9.77 18.39
N VAL A 170 -6.03 -11.05 18.47
CA VAL A 170 -6.75 -12.13 17.81
C VAL A 170 -6.93 -13.29 18.79
N ASN A 171 -8.12 -13.89 18.82
CA ASN A 171 -8.32 -15.16 19.50
C ASN A 171 -8.14 -16.32 18.51
N ILE A 172 -7.22 -17.24 18.79
CA ILE A 172 -6.98 -18.44 17.98
C ILE A 172 -6.97 -19.64 18.91
N GLY A 173 -7.88 -20.59 18.69
CA GLY A 173 -8.00 -21.79 19.52
C GLY A 173 -8.19 -21.49 21.01
N GLY A 174 -8.94 -20.44 21.35
CA GLY A 174 -9.19 -20.00 22.73
C GLY A 174 -8.08 -19.15 23.35
N LYS A 175 -6.94 -18.96 22.65
CA LYS A 175 -5.83 -18.13 23.14
C LYS A 175 -5.82 -16.77 22.46
N THR A 176 -5.88 -15.70 23.25
CA THR A 176 -5.71 -14.34 22.76
C THR A 176 -4.22 -14.04 22.56
N GLN A 177 -3.87 -13.59 21.36
CA GLN A 177 -2.51 -13.22 20.97
C GLN A 177 -2.50 -11.83 20.34
N MET A 178 -1.37 -11.15 20.49
CA MET A 178 -1.11 -9.91 19.78
C MET A 178 -0.81 -10.20 18.31
N ARG A 179 -1.24 -9.33 17.42
CA ARG A 179 -0.99 -9.40 15.97
C ARG A 179 0.19 -8.49 15.62
N ALA A 180 0.90 -8.78 14.54
CA ALA A 180 1.88 -7.85 13.98
C ALA A 180 1.17 -6.71 13.22
N PHE A 181 1.38 -5.46 13.66
CA PHE A 181 0.84 -4.26 13.01
C PHE A 181 1.78 -3.05 13.02
N GLY A 182 2.88 -3.05 13.80
CA GLY A 182 3.84 -1.94 13.88
C GLY A 182 3.20 -0.60 14.25
N PHE A 183 3.63 0.49 13.61
CA PHE A 183 3.04 1.84 13.78
C PHE A 183 1.86 2.11 12.84
N PHE A 184 1.12 1.07 12.46
CA PHE A 184 -0.10 1.19 11.68
C PHE A 184 -1.31 1.14 12.63
N PRO A 185 -2.45 1.75 12.26
CA PRO A 185 -3.65 1.71 13.10
C PRO A 185 -4.14 0.28 13.36
N ASP A 186 -3.92 -0.62 12.39
CA ASP A 186 -4.36 -2.00 12.46
C ASP A 186 -3.48 -2.93 11.59
N PRO A 187 -3.54 -4.24 11.85
CA PRO A 187 -2.79 -5.26 11.10
C PRO A 187 -3.17 -5.38 9.62
N HIS A 188 -4.35 -4.91 9.18
CA HIS A 188 -4.76 -4.98 7.78
C HIS A 188 -4.02 -3.91 6.97
N ASN A 189 -4.01 -2.66 7.47
CA ASN A 189 -3.25 -1.55 6.90
C ASN A 189 -1.74 -1.82 6.86
N PHE A 190 -1.20 -2.40 7.94
CA PHE A 190 0.17 -2.91 7.97
C PHE A 190 0.44 -3.90 6.84
N ALA A 191 -0.46 -4.86 6.63
CA ALA A 191 -0.29 -5.89 5.63
C ALA A 191 -0.44 -5.36 4.19
N PHE A 192 -1.35 -4.42 3.90
CA PHE A 192 -1.42 -3.75 2.60
C PHE A 192 -0.08 -3.12 2.23
N PHE A 193 0.47 -2.32 3.15
CA PHE A 193 1.75 -1.66 2.97
C PHE A 193 2.88 -2.67 2.73
N THR A 194 2.97 -3.68 3.61
CA THR A 194 4.05 -4.67 3.57
C THR A 194 3.96 -5.57 2.32
N SER A 195 2.75 -5.93 1.86
CA SER A 195 2.56 -6.68 0.62
C SER A 195 3.01 -5.89 -0.61
N LEU A 196 2.67 -4.59 -0.69
CA LEU A 196 3.13 -3.72 -1.77
C LEU A 196 4.67 -3.61 -1.82
N CYS A 197 5.31 -3.49 -0.66
CA CYS A 197 6.78 -3.51 -0.55
C CYS A 197 7.38 -4.87 -0.96
N LEU A 198 6.79 -5.97 -0.48
CA LEU A 198 7.24 -7.34 -0.75
C LEU A 198 7.27 -7.62 -2.26
N PHE A 199 6.16 -7.42 -2.96
CA PHE A 199 6.10 -7.77 -4.39
C PHE A 199 6.97 -6.85 -5.26
N SER A 200 7.04 -5.57 -4.94
CA SER A 200 8.00 -4.65 -5.57
C SER A 200 9.45 -5.11 -5.32
N GLY A 201 9.73 -5.58 -4.10
CA GLY A 201 11.01 -6.18 -3.70
C GLY A 201 11.33 -7.46 -4.44
N LEU A 202 10.38 -8.38 -4.63
CA LEU A 202 10.57 -9.59 -5.43
C LEU A 202 10.93 -9.25 -6.88
N GLY A 203 10.19 -8.32 -7.50
CA GLY A 203 10.53 -7.83 -8.85
C GLY A 203 11.94 -7.22 -8.90
N TYR A 204 12.33 -6.49 -7.86
CA TYR A 204 13.66 -5.91 -7.73
C TYR A 204 14.75 -6.98 -7.54
N LEU A 205 14.53 -7.98 -6.68
CA LEU A 205 15.42 -9.11 -6.42
C LEU A 205 15.84 -9.81 -7.72
N PHE A 206 14.87 -10.18 -8.56
CA PHE A 206 15.13 -10.88 -9.82
C PHE A 206 15.71 -9.96 -10.91
N SER A 207 15.68 -8.64 -10.73
CA SER A 207 16.34 -7.68 -11.63
C SER A 207 17.82 -7.44 -11.29
N ARG A 208 18.26 -7.77 -10.07
CA ARG A 208 19.63 -7.49 -9.62
C ARG A 208 20.60 -8.58 -10.09
N LYS A 209 21.80 -8.16 -10.51
CA LYS A 209 22.90 -9.07 -10.85
C LYS A 209 23.76 -9.42 -9.64
N LYS A 210 24.05 -8.43 -8.77
CA LYS A 210 24.92 -8.59 -7.60
C LYS A 210 24.32 -9.52 -6.54
N THR A 211 25.09 -10.53 -6.13
CA THR A 211 24.70 -11.51 -5.10
C THR A 211 24.38 -10.85 -3.76
N ALA A 212 25.19 -9.88 -3.29
CA ALA A 212 24.92 -9.17 -2.04
C ALA A 212 23.55 -8.46 -2.03
N SER A 213 23.17 -7.82 -3.14
CA SER A 213 21.83 -7.24 -3.27
C SER A 213 20.75 -8.30 -3.25
N LYS A 214 20.98 -9.47 -3.85
CA LYS A 214 20.00 -10.57 -3.82
C LYS A 214 19.80 -11.13 -2.42
N ILE A 215 20.88 -11.34 -1.67
CA ILE A 215 20.84 -11.85 -0.30
C ILE A 215 20.04 -10.91 0.59
N TRP A 216 20.36 -9.60 0.57
CA TRP A 216 19.66 -8.63 1.39
C TRP A 216 18.17 -8.49 1.03
N ILE A 217 17.81 -8.40 -0.27
CA ILE A 217 16.39 -8.31 -0.68
C ILE A 217 15.66 -9.63 -0.36
N GLY A 218 16.33 -10.77 -0.50
CA GLY A 218 15.79 -12.08 -0.13
C GLY A 218 15.47 -12.17 1.36
N ALA A 219 16.41 -11.78 2.22
CA ALA A 219 16.22 -11.72 3.68
C ALA A 219 15.08 -10.76 4.06
N ALA A 220 15.03 -9.57 3.44
CA ALA A 220 13.93 -8.62 3.60
C ALA A 220 12.57 -9.22 3.21
N SER A 221 12.53 -9.99 2.11
CA SER A 221 11.31 -10.66 1.65
C SER A 221 10.81 -11.70 2.65
N VAL A 222 11.72 -12.49 3.24
CA VAL A 222 11.38 -13.45 4.29
C VAL A 222 10.80 -12.74 5.50
N LEU A 223 11.44 -11.67 6.00
CA LEU A 223 10.92 -10.88 7.12
C LEU A 223 9.52 -10.32 6.84
N MET A 224 9.30 -9.77 5.64
CA MET A 224 8.00 -9.24 5.23
C MET A 224 6.93 -10.34 5.16
N ILE A 225 7.24 -11.52 4.61
CA ILE A 225 6.31 -12.66 4.57
C ILE A 225 5.97 -13.13 5.99
N SER A 226 6.96 -13.26 6.87
CA SER A 226 6.76 -13.64 8.27
C SER A 226 5.88 -12.63 9.00
N ALA A 227 6.12 -11.33 8.80
CA ALA A 227 5.34 -10.28 9.44
C ALA A 227 3.89 -10.24 8.92
N ILE A 228 3.66 -10.42 7.61
CA ILE A 228 2.31 -10.57 7.04
C ILE A 228 1.64 -11.83 7.62
N GLY A 229 2.36 -12.94 7.75
CA GLY A 229 1.89 -14.16 8.43
C GLY A 229 1.39 -13.86 9.84
N LEU A 230 2.20 -13.19 10.65
CA LEU A 230 1.88 -12.86 12.04
C LEU A 230 0.92 -11.68 12.22
N SER A 231 0.53 -11.00 11.13
CA SER A 231 -0.57 -10.04 11.16
C SER A 231 -1.93 -10.72 11.37
N PHE A 232 -2.03 -12.04 11.12
CA PHE A 232 -3.26 -12.83 11.16
C PHE A 232 -4.45 -12.20 10.43
N SER A 233 -4.20 -11.33 9.43
CA SER A 233 -5.21 -10.74 8.57
C SER A 233 -5.58 -11.73 7.47
N ARG A 234 -6.83 -12.19 7.47
CA ARG A 234 -7.34 -13.14 6.46
C ARG A 234 -7.35 -12.51 5.06
N GLY A 235 -7.76 -11.24 4.96
CA GLY A 235 -7.66 -10.47 3.72
C GLY A 235 -6.22 -10.37 3.22
N ALA A 236 -5.24 -10.20 4.12
CA ALA A 236 -3.84 -10.18 3.77
C ALA A 236 -3.33 -11.53 3.27
N TYR A 237 -3.79 -12.64 3.87
CA TYR A 237 -3.43 -13.98 3.40
C TYR A 237 -3.95 -14.25 2.00
N LEU A 238 -5.22 -13.90 1.72
CA LEU A 238 -5.80 -14.05 0.39
C LEU A 238 -5.12 -13.14 -0.64
N GLY A 239 -4.82 -11.89 -0.27
CA GLY A 239 -4.05 -10.97 -1.10
C GLY A 239 -2.64 -11.46 -1.41
N LEU A 240 -1.91 -11.89 -0.38
CA LEU A 240 -0.56 -12.46 -0.52
C LEU A 240 -0.59 -13.70 -1.42
N LEU A 241 -1.53 -14.62 -1.20
CA LEU A 241 -1.68 -15.83 -1.99
C LEU A 241 -1.96 -15.49 -3.46
N ALA A 242 -2.91 -14.59 -3.73
CA ALA A 242 -3.24 -14.16 -5.09
C ALA A 242 -2.04 -13.51 -5.79
N GLY A 243 -1.32 -12.61 -5.12
CA GLY A 243 -0.11 -11.98 -5.66
C GLY A 243 1.03 -12.97 -5.93
N MET A 244 1.23 -13.96 -5.04
CA MET A 244 2.26 -15.00 -5.19
C MET A 244 1.91 -15.97 -6.32
N ILE A 245 0.66 -16.43 -6.42
CA ILE A 245 0.17 -17.25 -7.54
C ILE A 245 0.35 -16.48 -8.85
N PHE A 246 -0.06 -15.22 -8.88
CA PHE A 246 0.07 -14.38 -10.05
C PHE A 246 1.55 -14.20 -10.46
N PHE A 247 2.43 -13.91 -9.51
CA PHE A 247 3.87 -13.80 -9.76
C PHE A 247 4.42 -15.11 -10.32
N ALA A 248 4.13 -16.24 -9.66
CA ALA A 248 4.60 -17.57 -10.03
C ALA A 248 4.15 -17.97 -11.44
N LEU A 249 2.87 -17.80 -11.78
CA LEU A 249 2.32 -18.17 -13.09
C LEU A 249 2.99 -17.39 -14.23
N ILE A 250 3.16 -16.08 -14.08
CA ILE A 250 3.80 -15.26 -15.11
C ILE A 250 5.32 -15.50 -15.15
N PHE A 251 5.96 -15.69 -14.00
CA PHE A 251 7.39 -16.02 -13.91
C PHE A 251 7.68 -17.36 -14.58
N ILE A 252 6.91 -18.41 -14.30
CA ILE A 252 7.02 -19.73 -14.94
C ILE A 252 6.92 -19.58 -16.46
N LYS A 253 5.90 -18.86 -16.96
CA LYS A 253 5.71 -18.62 -18.40
C LYS A 253 6.91 -17.93 -19.07
N ARG A 254 7.70 -17.16 -18.31
CA ARG A 254 8.87 -16.41 -18.79
C ARG A 254 10.20 -17.08 -18.48
N SER A 255 10.21 -18.20 -17.78
CA SER A 255 11.43 -18.82 -17.25
C SER A 255 11.71 -20.20 -17.84
N GLY A 256 12.99 -20.55 -17.92
CA GLY A 256 13.45 -21.90 -18.25
C GLY A 256 13.26 -22.89 -17.09
N VAL A 257 13.77 -24.11 -17.26
CA VAL A 257 13.60 -25.22 -16.30
C VAL A 257 14.02 -24.84 -14.87
N LEU A 258 15.13 -24.12 -14.71
CA LEU A 258 15.62 -23.67 -13.39
C LEU A 258 14.62 -22.74 -12.68
N GLY A 259 13.98 -21.82 -13.41
CA GLY A 259 12.99 -20.92 -12.83
C GLY A 259 11.74 -21.67 -12.36
N LYS A 260 11.31 -22.69 -13.12
CA LYS A 260 10.21 -23.58 -12.74
C LYS A 260 10.55 -24.38 -11.48
N ALA A 261 11.77 -24.91 -11.39
CA ALA A 261 12.25 -25.63 -10.21
C ALA A 261 12.28 -24.73 -8.95
N LEU A 262 12.73 -23.47 -9.08
CA LEU A 262 12.72 -22.50 -7.98
C LEU A 262 11.30 -22.20 -7.49
N VAL A 263 10.33 -22.05 -8.40
CA VAL A 263 8.93 -21.84 -8.02
C VAL A 263 8.37 -23.08 -7.33
N ALA A 264 8.62 -24.29 -7.86
CA ALA A 264 8.20 -25.53 -7.24
C ALA A 264 8.77 -25.68 -5.81
N ALA A 265 10.07 -25.44 -5.63
CA ALA A 265 10.69 -25.46 -4.31
C ALA A 265 10.08 -24.43 -3.35
N GLY A 266 9.85 -23.20 -3.83
CA GLY A 266 9.20 -22.15 -3.03
C GLY A 266 7.78 -22.51 -2.60
N VAL A 267 6.97 -23.08 -3.51
CA VAL A 267 5.62 -23.58 -3.21
C VAL A 267 5.70 -24.69 -2.17
N THR A 268 6.60 -25.66 -2.31
CA THR A 268 6.77 -26.75 -1.34
C THR A 268 7.10 -26.22 0.05
N VAL A 269 8.02 -25.26 0.17
CA VAL A 269 8.37 -24.64 1.47
C VAL A 269 7.15 -23.96 2.09
N VAL A 270 6.38 -23.22 1.30
CA VAL A 270 5.15 -22.55 1.78
C VAL A 270 4.11 -23.58 2.25
N LEU A 271 3.90 -24.66 1.50
CA LEU A 271 2.98 -25.72 1.89
C LEU A 271 3.42 -26.41 3.19
N ILE A 272 4.70 -26.77 3.31
CA ILE A 272 5.26 -27.35 4.54
C ILE A 272 5.00 -26.41 5.73
N PHE A 273 5.23 -25.12 5.57
CA PHE A 273 5.01 -24.14 6.63
C PHE A 273 3.53 -24.02 7.02
N ILE A 274 2.63 -23.96 6.04
CA ILE A 274 1.18 -23.88 6.28
C ILE A 274 0.68 -25.14 7.00
N PHE A 275 1.04 -26.33 6.53
CA PHE A 275 0.53 -27.58 7.10
C PHE A 275 1.13 -27.91 8.47
N ASN A 276 2.36 -27.47 8.77
CA ASN A 276 2.95 -27.65 10.10
C ASN A 276 2.49 -26.60 11.12
N SER A 277 2.03 -25.43 10.69
CA SER A 277 1.56 -24.38 11.60
C SER A 277 0.04 -24.45 11.80
N ASN A 278 -0.39 -25.11 12.88
CA ASN A 278 -1.81 -25.24 13.23
C ASN A 278 -2.54 -23.88 13.34
N VAL A 279 -1.84 -22.83 13.79
CA VAL A 279 -2.40 -21.48 13.93
C VAL A 279 -2.64 -20.84 12.55
N ILE A 280 -1.66 -20.92 11.66
CA ILE A 280 -1.74 -20.30 10.33
C ILE A 280 -2.72 -21.06 9.44
N SER A 281 -2.72 -22.40 9.48
CA SER A 281 -3.67 -23.23 8.75
C SER A 281 -5.12 -22.97 9.19
N GLN A 282 -5.39 -22.92 10.51
CA GLN A 282 -6.73 -22.58 11.02
C GLN A 282 -7.19 -21.20 10.54
N ARG A 283 -6.31 -20.20 10.56
CA ARG A 283 -6.66 -18.85 10.07
C ARG A 283 -6.89 -18.83 8.56
N LEU A 284 -6.09 -19.54 7.78
CA LEU A 284 -6.32 -19.70 6.33
C LEU A 284 -7.66 -20.38 6.04
N VAL A 285 -7.96 -21.50 6.68
CA VAL A 285 -9.24 -22.22 6.49
C VAL A 285 -10.43 -21.35 6.93
N SER A 286 -10.31 -20.65 8.06
CA SER A 286 -11.35 -19.73 8.53
C SER A 286 -11.61 -18.56 7.58
N SER A 287 -10.67 -18.24 6.68
CA SER A 287 -10.86 -17.21 5.65
C SER A 287 -11.97 -17.58 4.67
N PHE A 288 -12.24 -18.88 4.49
CA PHE A 288 -13.30 -19.40 3.62
C PHE A 288 -14.60 -19.74 4.35
N ASN A 289 -14.63 -19.63 5.68
CA ASN A 289 -15.84 -19.87 6.46
C ASN A 289 -16.63 -18.57 6.67
N LEU A 290 -17.74 -18.41 5.94
CA LEU A 290 -18.61 -17.24 6.05
C LEU A 290 -19.36 -17.12 7.39
N LYS A 291 -19.45 -18.21 8.16
CA LYS A 291 -20.11 -18.24 9.47
C LYS A 291 -19.17 -17.89 10.64
N GLU A 292 -17.88 -17.72 10.38
CA GLU A 292 -16.94 -17.22 11.39
C GLU A 292 -17.30 -15.78 11.74
N GLY A 293 -17.29 -15.41 13.02
CA GLY A 293 -17.92 -14.19 13.53
C GLY A 293 -17.54 -12.90 12.77
N SER A 294 -16.29 -12.76 12.38
CA SER A 294 -15.81 -11.58 11.68
C SER A 294 -15.96 -11.65 10.16
N ASN A 295 -16.23 -12.81 9.56
CA ASN A 295 -16.71 -12.91 8.18
C ASN A 295 -18.23 -12.69 8.10
N ALA A 296 -18.99 -13.16 9.09
CA ALA A 296 -20.41 -12.90 9.21
C ALA A 296 -20.71 -11.39 9.37
N GLU A 297 -19.89 -10.69 10.16
CA GLU A 297 -19.96 -9.23 10.29
C GLU A 297 -19.66 -8.52 8.95
N ARG A 298 -18.60 -8.91 8.24
CA ARG A 298 -18.33 -8.37 6.89
C ARG A 298 -19.48 -8.62 5.93
N TYR A 299 -20.05 -9.82 5.93
CA TYR A 299 -21.19 -10.15 5.08
C TYR A 299 -22.38 -9.23 5.37
N LYS A 300 -22.71 -8.99 6.65
CA LYS A 300 -23.74 -8.03 7.05
C LYS A 300 -23.42 -6.63 6.54
N ASN A 301 -22.17 -6.17 6.68
CA ASN A 301 -21.74 -4.86 6.20
C ASN A 301 -21.83 -4.76 4.67
N TRP A 302 -21.57 -5.84 3.93
CA TRP A 302 -21.71 -5.88 2.48
C TRP A 302 -23.17 -5.79 2.05
N VAL A 303 -24.07 -6.51 2.74
CA VAL A 303 -25.53 -6.42 2.49
C VAL A 303 -25.99 -4.98 2.68
N GLN A 304 -25.62 -4.33 3.78
CA GLN A 304 -25.93 -2.93 4.04
C GLN A 304 -25.38 -1.98 2.97
N ALA A 305 -24.13 -2.17 2.55
CA ALA A 305 -23.55 -1.38 1.48
C ALA A 305 -24.31 -1.56 0.15
N THR A 306 -24.73 -2.80 -0.17
CA THR A 306 -25.51 -3.07 -1.38
C THR A 306 -26.92 -2.48 -1.35
N GLU A 307 -27.55 -2.39 -0.17
CA GLU A 307 -28.83 -1.69 0.00
C GLU A 307 -28.67 -0.20 -0.29
N ILE A 308 -27.64 0.45 0.29
CA ILE A 308 -27.32 1.86 -0.02
C ILE A 308 -27.07 2.07 -1.52
N ILE A 309 -26.29 1.17 -2.15
CA ILE A 309 -25.98 1.25 -3.58
C ILE A 309 -27.25 1.08 -4.42
N ARG A 310 -28.17 0.21 -4.02
CA ARG A 310 -29.45 0.00 -4.72
C ARG A 310 -30.31 1.27 -4.69
N ASP A 311 -30.34 1.96 -3.55
CA ASP A 311 -31.12 3.17 -3.37
C ASP A 311 -30.47 4.40 -4.04
N HIS A 312 -29.13 4.43 -4.11
CA HIS A 312 -28.35 5.55 -4.64
C HIS A 312 -27.23 5.13 -5.61
N PRO A 313 -27.53 4.50 -6.76
CA PRO A 313 -26.53 3.86 -7.61
C PRO A 313 -25.57 4.83 -8.31
N LEU A 314 -26.02 6.05 -8.61
CA LEU A 314 -25.25 7.02 -9.39
C LEU A 314 -24.29 7.85 -8.54
N SER A 315 -24.78 8.38 -7.42
CA SER A 315 -24.03 9.32 -6.57
C SER A 315 -23.56 8.73 -5.25
N GLY A 316 -24.09 7.56 -4.87
CA GLY A 316 -24.05 7.12 -3.50
C GLY A 316 -24.76 8.11 -2.56
N VAL A 317 -24.46 8.01 -1.26
CA VAL A 317 -24.95 8.92 -0.21
C VAL A 317 -24.06 10.15 -0.01
N GLY A 318 -23.09 10.37 -0.89
CA GLY A 318 -22.04 11.38 -0.81
C GLY A 318 -20.80 10.91 -0.07
N LEU A 319 -19.62 11.33 -0.53
CA LEU A 319 -18.34 11.02 0.12
C LEU A 319 -18.42 11.30 1.63
N GLY A 320 -17.92 10.39 2.46
CA GLY A 320 -17.90 10.56 3.92
C GLY A 320 -19.20 10.29 4.65
N ASN A 321 -20.25 9.85 3.96
CA ASN A 321 -21.57 9.66 4.55
C ASN A 321 -21.96 8.19 4.78
N TYR A 322 -21.11 7.20 4.48
CA TYR A 322 -21.47 5.78 4.66
C TYR A 322 -21.95 5.47 6.08
N ALA A 323 -21.16 5.84 7.09
CA ALA A 323 -21.50 5.59 8.49
C ALA A 323 -22.82 6.25 8.91
N ARG A 324 -23.07 7.48 8.46
CA ARG A 324 -24.30 8.24 8.73
C ARG A 324 -25.52 7.68 8.00
N ALA A 325 -25.30 7.04 6.85
CA ALA A 325 -26.36 6.36 6.13
C ALA A 325 -26.86 5.12 6.88
N ILE A 326 -25.95 4.41 7.57
CA ILE A 326 -26.28 3.25 8.41
C ILE A 326 -26.80 3.67 9.79
N ASN A 327 -26.14 4.65 10.42
CA ASN A 327 -26.52 5.17 11.72
C ASN A 327 -26.48 6.71 11.69
N PRO A 328 -27.63 7.41 11.69
CA PRO A 328 -27.70 8.87 11.63
C PRO A 328 -26.95 9.59 12.77
N THR A 329 -26.73 8.94 13.92
CA THR A 329 -25.99 9.50 15.06
C THR A 329 -24.52 9.10 15.06
N ALA A 330 -24.01 8.49 13.99
CA ALA A 330 -22.61 8.10 13.89
C ALA A 330 -21.70 9.33 13.95
N ALA A 331 -20.68 9.26 14.82
CA ALA A 331 -19.64 10.27 14.88
C ALA A 331 -18.76 10.25 13.62
N ASP A 332 -18.07 11.37 13.34
CA ASP A 332 -17.17 11.54 12.20
C ASP A 332 -16.08 10.46 12.07
N ARG A 333 -15.68 9.86 13.20
CA ARG A 333 -14.63 8.83 13.29
C ARG A 333 -15.18 7.47 13.73
N SER A 334 -16.45 7.18 13.42
CA SER A 334 -17.03 5.87 13.69
C SER A 334 -16.26 4.75 13.00
N SER A 335 -16.26 3.56 13.58
CA SER A 335 -15.68 2.35 13.00
C SER A 335 -16.63 1.65 12.01
N ILE A 336 -17.67 2.35 11.52
CA ILE A 336 -18.68 1.78 10.60
C ILE A 336 -18.23 2.00 9.15
N TYR A 337 -17.85 0.92 8.47
CA TYR A 337 -17.48 0.92 7.06
C TYR A 337 -17.77 -0.45 6.43
N ALA A 338 -17.80 -0.52 5.09
CA ALA A 338 -18.22 -1.74 4.39
C ALA A 338 -17.23 -2.92 4.54
N HIS A 339 -16.00 -2.69 4.99
CA HIS A 339 -14.90 -3.66 4.92
C HIS A 339 -14.75 -4.29 3.51
N ASN A 340 -15.03 -3.49 2.48
CA ASN A 340 -14.80 -3.78 1.07
C ASN A 340 -14.67 -2.44 0.36
N LEU A 341 -13.47 -2.16 -0.16
CA LEU A 341 -13.15 -0.86 -0.74
C LEU A 341 -14.08 -0.49 -1.89
N PHE A 342 -14.44 -1.45 -2.73
CA PHE A 342 -15.25 -1.18 -3.92
C PHE A 342 -16.71 -0.91 -3.55
N LEU A 343 -17.25 -1.62 -2.56
CA LEU A 343 -18.59 -1.34 -2.03
C LEU A 343 -18.61 -0.02 -1.27
N ASP A 344 -17.55 0.30 -0.51
CA ASP A 344 -17.44 1.57 0.21
C ASP A 344 -17.45 2.77 -0.75
N ILE A 345 -16.59 2.74 -1.79
CA ILE A 345 -16.58 3.78 -2.82
C ILE A 345 -17.93 3.85 -3.54
N ALA A 346 -18.55 2.71 -3.88
CA ALA A 346 -19.82 2.69 -4.59
C ALA A 346 -20.97 3.26 -3.73
N ALA A 347 -21.02 2.91 -2.46
CA ALA A 347 -22.03 3.41 -1.53
C ALA A 347 -21.87 4.91 -1.24
N GLU A 348 -20.64 5.42 -1.17
CA GLU A 348 -20.39 6.84 -0.90
C GLU A 348 -20.44 7.73 -2.15
N THR A 349 -19.95 7.25 -3.30
CA THR A 349 -19.72 8.11 -4.48
C THR A 349 -20.28 7.54 -5.79
N GLY A 350 -21.02 6.44 -5.71
CA GLY A 350 -21.69 5.80 -6.84
C GLY A 350 -20.87 4.71 -7.52
N ILE A 351 -21.60 3.82 -8.21
CA ILE A 351 -21.03 2.64 -8.89
C ILE A 351 -19.98 3.07 -9.92
N LEU A 352 -20.23 4.15 -10.66
CA LEU A 352 -19.29 4.66 -11.67
C LEU A 352 -17.92 4.97 -11.06
N ASN A 353 -17.88 5.65 -9.91
CA ASN A 353 -16.60 6.01 -9.29
C ASN A 353 -15.84 4.78 -8.77
N SER A 354 -16.56 3.79 -8.23
CA SER A 354 -15.98 2.50 -7.84
C SER A 354 -15.38 1.74 -9.02
N VAL A 355 -16.07 1.72 -10.17
CA VAL A 355 -15.56 1.15 -11.42
C VAL A 355 -14.32 1.88 -11.90
N ILE A 356 -14.28 3.21 -11.85
CA ILE A 356 -13.09 4.00 -12.23
C ILE A 356 -11.89 3.65 -11.35
N PHE A 357 -12.08 3.51 -10.04
CA PHE A 357 -11.00 3.10 -9.14
C PHE A 357 -10.53 1.67 -9.41
N ALA A 358 -11.45 0.72 -9.66
CA ALA A 358 -11.10 -0.64 -10.06
C ALA A 358 -10.33 -0.65 -11.39
N LEU A 359 -10.76 0.14 -12.38
CA LEU A 359 -10.08 0.29 -13.67
C LEU A 359 -8.67 0.86 -13.52
N LEU A 360 -8.43 1.80 -12.58
CA LEU A 360 -7.08 2.31 -12.30
C LEU A 360 -6.13 1.16 -11.95
N LEU A 361 -6.55 0.26 -11.06
CA LEU A 361 -5.76 -0.91 -10.65
C LEU A 361 -5.61 -1.90 -11.80
N LEU A 362 -6.69 -2.24 -12.51
CA LEU A 362 -6.68 -3.22 -13.60
C LEU A 362 -5.82 -2.75 -14.79
N VAL A 363 -5.90 -1.49 -15.18
CA VAL A 363 -5.06 -0.90 -16.23
C VAL A 363 -3.59 -0.90 -15.80
N ALA A 364 -3.30 -0.55 -14.55
CA ALA A 364 -1.95 -0.59 -14.02
C ALA A 364 -1.39 -2.03 -14.01
N ILE A 365 -2.17 -3.02 -13.58
CA ILE A 365 -1.80 -4.45 -13.63
C ILE A 365 -1.50 -4.86 -15.08
N TRP A 366 -2.44 -4.63 -15.99
CA TRP A 366 -2.35 -5.06 -17.39
C TRP A 366 -1.11 -4.49 -18.10
N LYS A 367 -0.86 -3.18 -17.96
CA LYS A 367 0.32 -2.52 -18.57
C LYS A 367 1.63 -3.08 -18.01
N ASN A 368 1.70 -3.32 -16.71
CA ASN A 368 2.89 -3.88 -16.07
C ASN A 368 3.12 -5.34 -16.48
N VAL A 369 2.07 -6.14 -16.65
CA VAL A 369 2.19 -7.51 -17.16
C VAL A 369 2.72 -7.50 -18.59
N LYS A 370 2.14 -6.70 -19.49
CA LYS A 370 2.55 -6.70 -20.92
C LYS A 370 4.02 -6.33 -21.16
N SER A 371 4.63 -5.63 -20.23
CA SER A 371 6.00 -5.12 -20.38
C SER A 371 7.17 -6.12 -20.38
N GLY A 372 6.97 -7.33 -19.87
CA GLY A 372 8.04 -8.35 -19.76
C GLY A 372 8.99 -8.25 -18.56
N GLY A 373 9.31 -7.05 -18.03
CA GLY A 373 10.35 -6.86 -17.00
C GLY A 373 10.01 -7.39 -15.60
N MET A 374 11.01 -7.91 -14.85
CA MET A 374 10.81 -8.48 -13.50
C MET A 374 10.30 -7.48 -12.47
N ILE A 375 10.80 -6.24 -12.50
CA ILE A 375 10.30 -5.17 -11.63
C ILE A 375 8.81 -4.91 -11.90
N ARG A 376 8.43 -4.86 -13.17
CA ARG A 376 7.03 -4.64 -13.56
C ARG A 376 6.14 -5.83 -13.21
N LEU A 377 6.65 -7.06 -13.30
CA LEU A 377 5.96 -8.23 -12.77
C LEU A 377 5.73 -8.11 -11.25
N GLY A 378 6.76 -7.70 -10.49
CA GLY A 378 6.62 -7.42 -9.05
C GLY A 378 5.57 -6.35 -8.75
N ILE A 379 5.56 -5.24 -9.49
CA ILE A 379 4.55 -4.20 -9.37
C ILE A 379 3.15 -4.76 -9.65
N ALA A 380 2.96 -5.50 -10.75
CA ALA A 380 1.68 -6.11 -11.09
C ALA A 380 1.18 -7.07 -10.00
N SER A 381 2.05 -7.94 -9.48
CA SER A 381 1.72 -8.86 -8.38
C SER A 381 1.32 -8.12 -7.10
N GLY A 382 2.01 -7.01 -6.78
CA GLY A 382 1.64 -6.16 -5.64
C GLY A 382 0.27 -5.51 -5.80
N LEU A 383 -0.05 -5.05 -7.01
CA LEU A 383 -1.37 -4.50 -7.32
C LEU A 383 -2.47 -5.57 -7.29
N VAL A 384 -2.19 -6.80 -7.74
CA VAL A 384 -3.11 -7.95 -7.59
C VAL A 384 -3.37 -8.25 -6.11
N ALA A 385 -2.31 -8.30 -5.29
CA ALA A 385 -2.44 -8.52 -3.85
C ALA A 385 -3.27 -7.42 -3.18
N PHE A 386 -3.01 -6.16 -3.54
CA PHE A 386 -3.80 -5.01 -3.07
C PHE A 386 -5.26 -5.12 -3.50
N PHE A 387 -5.54 -5.44 -4.77
CA PHE A 387 -6.90 -5.57 -5.30
C PHE A 387 -7.71 -6.64 -4.55
N VAL A 388 -7.14 -7.83 -4.37
CA VAL A 388 -7.80 -8.95 -3.67
C VAL A 388 -7.99 -8.63 -2.19
N HIS A 389 -7.00 -8.06 -1.51
CA HIS A 389 -7.14 -7.67 -0.11
C HIS A 389 -8.19 -6.55 0.06
N SER A 390 -8.33 -5.65 -0.93
CA SER A 390 -9.33 -4.57 -0.93
C SER A 390 -10.79 -5.07 -1.01
N ILE A 391 -11.02 -6.35 -1.32
CA ILE A 391 -12.37 -6.96 -1.21
C ILE A 391 -12.76 -7.12 0.26
N PHE A 392 -11.80 -7.23 1.18
CA PHE A 392 -12.03 -7.54 2.60
C PHE A 392 -11.71 -6.38 3.55
N ASP A 393 -11.19 -5.27 3.01
CA ASP A 393 -10.84 -4.08 3.79
C ASP A 393 -10.67 -2.82 2.93
N THR A 394 -10.51 -1.65 3.57
CA THR A 394 -10.60 -0.31 2.96
C THR A 394 -9.28 0.48 3.04
N ALA A 395 -8.21 -0.03 2.41
CA ALA A 395 -6.87 0.57 2.47
C ALA A 395 -6.74 2.03 1.98
N LEU A 396 -7.72 2.52 1.22
CA LEU A 396 -7.70 3.87 0.62
C LEU A 396 -7.63 4.99 1.68
N TYR A 397 -8.18 4.73 2.87
CA TYR A 397 -8.18 5.70 3.97
C TYR A 397 -6.94 5.59 4.89
N SER A 398 -5.97 4.75 4.52
CA SER A 398 -4.66 4.70 5.16
C SER A 398 -3.66 5.59 4.43
N PRO A 399 -3.13 6.65 5.08
CA PRO A 399 -2.14 7.54 4.48
C PRO A 399 -0.92 6.78 3.94
N GLN A 400 -0.42 5.80 4.70
CA GLN A 400 0.75 5.01 4.32
C GLN A 400 0.48 4.13 3.11
N ALA A 401 -0.63 3.37 3.13
CA ALA A 401 -0.96 2.42 2.07
C ALA A 401 -1.30 3.16 0.76
N LEU A 402 -2.10 4.23 0.82
CA LEU A 402 -2.45 5.03 -0.35
C LEU A 402 -1.22 5.73 -0.95
N THR A 403 -0.35 6.32 -0.11
CA THR A 403 0.88 6.96 -0.59
C THR A 403 1.77 5.96 -1.32
N LEU A 404 2.01 4.79 -0.72
CA LEU A 404 2.82 3.75 -1.34
C LEU A 404 2.19 3.21 -2.63
N LEU A 405 0.88 2.99 -2.64
CA LEU A 405 0.13 2.55 -3.84
C LEU A 405 0.37 3.52 -5.01
N LEU A 406 0.18 4.82 -4.79
CA LEU A 406 0.35 5.83 -5.84
C LEU A 406 1.79 5.91 -6.35
N ILE A 407 2.77 5.79 -5.46
CA ILE A 407 4.20 5.73 -5.82
C ILE A 407 4.51 4.49 -6.67
N ILE A 408 3.88 3.34 -6.37
CA ILE A 408 4.05 2.09 -7.13
C ILE A 408 3.36 2.16 -8.49
N ILE A 409 2.14 2.73 -8.56
CA ILE A 409 1.44 2.97 -9.84
C ILE A 409 2.30 3.88 -10.73
N ALA A 410 2.88 4.95 -10.18
CA ALA A 410 3.80 5.83 -10.90
C ALA A 410 5.06 5.09 -11.39
N LEU A 411 5.64 4.23 -10.54
CA LEU A 411 6.83 3.47 -10.87
C LEU A 411 6.59 2.49 -12.04
N GLY A 412 5.38 1.93 -12.11
CA GLY A 412 4.94 1.01 -13.17
C GLY A 412 4.84 1.65 -14.56
N ILE A 413 4.89 2.98 -14.67
CA ILE A 413 4.84 3.70 -15.96
C ILE A 413 6.11 3.46 -16.77
N TYR A 414 7.26 3.25 -16.11
CA TYR A 414 8.58 3.27 -16.77
C TYR A 414 9.12 1.89 -17.08
N ASP A 415 9.82 1.75 -18.21
CA ASP A 415 10.55 0.53 -18.53
C ASP A 415 11.81 0.42 -17.67
N ASN A 416 11.90 -0.66 -16.90
CA ASN A 416 12.91 -0.89 -15.88
C ASN A 416 13.99 -1.89 -16.31
N SER A 417 14.00 -2.27 -17.59
CA SER A 417 14.97 -3.20 -18.23
C SER A 417 16.44 -2.89 -17.91
N ASN A 418 16.81 -1.61 -17.77
CA ASN A 418 18.20 -1.16 -17.65
C ASN A 418 18.69 -0.81 -16.23
N ILE A 419 17.89 -0.97 -15.16
CA ILE A 419 18.32 -0.64 -13.78
C ILE A 419 19.60 -1.41 -13.35
N SER A 420 19.97 -2.46 -14.08
CA SER A 420 21.23 -3.21 -13.89
C SER A 420 22.49 -2.60 -14.53
N ALA A 421 22.40 -1.60 -15.41
CA ALA A 421 23.50 -1.27 -16.35
C ALA A 421 24.27 0.04 -16.12
N LYS A 422 23.75 1.05 -15.40
CA LYS A 422 24.38 2.39 -15.34
C LYS A 422 24.47 3.04 -13.96
N GLY A 423 24.22 2.28 -12.89
CA GLY A 423 24.25 2.83 -11.53
C GLY A 423 25.65 2.99 -10.91
N GLU A 424 26.70 2.48 -11.55
CA GLU A 424 28.02 2.32 -10.91
C GLU A 424 29.23 2.58 -11.83
N SER A 425 29.05 3.27 -12.97
CA SER A 425 30.22 3.88 -13.59
C SER A 425 30.55 5.19 -12.87
N GLN A 426 31.70 5.18 -12.19
CA GLN A 426 32.48 6.39 -11.89
C GLN A 426 32.53 7.30 -13.12
N PRO A 427 32.65 8.64 -12.95
CA PRO A 427 32.92 9.51 -14.08
C PRO A 427 34.24 9.05 -14.69
N LYS A 428 34.21 8.51 -15.91
CA LYS A 428 35.44 8.29 -16.67
C LYS A 428 36.03 9.69 -16.90
N ALA A 429 37.22 9.90 -16.36
CA ALA A 429 38.05 11.05 -16.66
C ALA A 429 38.20 11.16 -18.19
N ASP A 430 38.11 12.40 -18.68
CA ASP A 430 38.36 12.75 -20.07
C ASP A 430 39.72 12.19 -20.50
N GLN A 431 39.73 11.33 -21.51
CA GLN A 431 40.95 10.99 -22.23
C GLN A 431 41.11 11.93 -23.43
N PRO A 432 42.33 12.40 -23.74
CA PRO A 432 42.53 13.42 -24.75
C PRO A 432 42.33 12.86 -26.16
N LEU A 433 41.72 13.67 -27.03
CA LEU A 433 41.68 13.44 -28.47
C LEU A 433 43.11 13.45 -29.03
N ALA A 434 43.64 12.27 -29.32
CA ALA A 434 44.79 12.11 -30.20
C ALA A 434 44.27 12.00 -31.64
N GLY A 435 44.62 12.97 -32.49
CA GLY A 435 44.23 12.95 -33.90
C GLY A 435 44.49 14.24 -34.65
N ALA A 436 45.73 14.74 -34.65
CA ALA A 436 46.19 15.70 -35.66
C ALA A 436 47.11 14.96 -36.65
N GLN A 437 46.57 14.64 -37.82
CA GLN A 437 47.33 14.14 -38.96
C GLN A 437 48.19 15.28 -39.54
N LYS A 438 49.47 14.96 -39.77
CA LYS A 438 50.37 15.62 -40.74
C LYS A 438 49.71 15.63 -42.12
N TYR A 439 49.82 16.73 -42.86
CA TYR A 439 50.21 16.79 -44.29
C TYR A 439 50.51 18.25 -44.69
N GLY A 440 51.60 18.44 -45.44
CA GLY A 440 51.82 19.58 -46.35
C GLY A 440 52.53 20.79 -45.75
#